data_AF-A0A7D9H736-F1
#
_entry.id   AF-A0A7D9H736-F1
#
_cell.length_a   1.000
_cell.length_b   1.000
_cell.length_c   1.000
_cell.angle_alpha   90.00
_cell.angle_beta   90.00
_cell.angle_gamma   90.00
#
_symmetry.space_group_name_H-M   'P 1'
#
loop_
_entity.id
_entity.type
_entity.pdbx_description
1 polymer ?
#
loop_
_entity_poly.entity_id
_entity_poly.type
_entity_poly.pdbx_seq_one_letter_code
_entity_poly.pdbx_strand_id
1 'polypeptide(L)'
;KVWHKLCFKCKDCGMALNMRSYKGFNKEPYCEAHIPKAKATTMAETPELKRIAENTKLQSNVKYHADFEKSKGKFTQVADDPETLRIKQNTKIISNVAYHGDLLRKAEMEQRRNTNDNP
;
A
#
# COMPACT_ATOMS: atom_id res chain seq x y z
N LYS A 1 48.59 -32.30 0.09
CA LYS A 1 48.32 -33.44 1.01
C LYS A 1 48.51 -34.72 0.21
N VAL A 2 49.51 -35.53 0.55
CA VAL A 2 49.70 -36.87 -0.02
C VAL A 2 48.90 -37.83 0.87
N TRP A 3 47.98 -38.59 0.30
CA TRP A 3 47.19 -39.57 1.03
C TRP A 3 47.78 -40.96 0.82
N HIS A 4 48.08 -41.66 1.91
CA HIS A 4 48.52 -43.06 1.83
C HIS A 4 47.34 -43.96 1.41
N LYS A 5 47.64 -45.05 0.71
CA LYS A 5 46.64 -46.01 0.17
C LYS A 5 45.68 -46.55 1.25
N LEU A 6 46.16 -46.72 2.48
CA LEU A 6 45.37 -47.19 3.63
C LEU A 6 44.65 -46.06 4.39
N CYS A 7 45.06 -44.82 4.19
CA CYS A 7 44.52 -43.65 4.89
C CYS A 7 43.46 -42.90 4.07
N PHE A 8 43.30 -43.26 2.79
CA PHE A 8 42.38 -42.59 1.88
C PHE A 8 40.98 -43.21 1.95
N LYS A 9 40.24 -42.83 2.98
CA LYS A 9 38.90 -43.34 3.28
C LYS A 9 37.91 -42.22 3.55
N CYS A 10 36.63 -42.46 3.24
CA CYS A 10 35.56 -41.53 3.54
C CYS A 10 35.48 -41.26 5.04
N LYS A 11 35.37 -39.99 5.46
CA LYS A 11 35.25 -39.63 6.88
C LYS A 11 33.99 -40.17 7.53
N ASP A 12 32.88 -40.22 6.81
CA ASP A 12 31.59 -40.61 7.39
C ASP A 12 31.36 -42.13 7.39
N CYS A 13 31.79 -42.85 6.34
CA CYS A 13 31.56 -44.29 6.22
C CYS A 13 32.80 -45.17 6.28
N GLY A 14 34.00 -44.58 6.36
CA GLY A 14 35.25 -45.34 6.43
C GLY A 14 35.61 -46.14 5.17
N MET A 15 34.80 -46.07 4.11
CA MET A 15 35.05 -46.77 2.85
C MET A 15 36.33 -46.25 2.19
N ALA A 16 37.23 -47.16 1.80
CA ALA A 16 38.42 -46.80 1.04
C ALA A 16 38.01 -46.15 -0.30
N LEU A 17 38.46 -44.91 -0.50
CA LEU A 17 38.20 -44.16 -1.72
C LEU A 17 39.36 -44.35 -2.68
N ASN A 18 39.16 -43.96 -3.93
CA ASN A 18 40.22 -43.88 -4.92
C ASN A 18 40.25 -42.48 -5.54
N MET A 19 41.31 -42.16 -6.27
CA MET A 19 41.48 -40.82 -6.84
C MET A 19 40.37 -40.40 -7.82
N ARG A 20 39.56 -41.33 -8.33
CA ARG A 20 38.43 -41.06 -9.23
C ARG A 20 37.10 -40.89 -8.50
N SER A 21 36.89 -41.57 -7.37
CA SER A 21 35.60 -41.62 -6.65
C SER A 21 35.52 -40.67 -5.45
N TYR A 22 36.61 -40.01 -5.08
CA TYR A 22 36.68 -39.08 -3.96
C TYR A 22 36.10 -37.70 -4.32
N LYS A 23 35.30 -37.13 -3.41
CA LYS A 23 34.91 -35.72 -3.42
C LYS A 23 35.44 -35.01 -2.17
N GLY A 24 36.13 -33.89 -2.38
CA GLY A 24 36.75 -33.09 -1.33
C GLY A 24 35.83 -32.04 -0.76
N PHE A 25 35.61 -32.10 0.55
CA PHE A 25 34.93 -31.06 1.30
C PHE A 25 35.78 -30.72 2.53
N ASN A 26 36.01 -29.42 2.82
CA ASN A 26 36.83 -28.96 3.95
C ASN A 26 38.19 -29.68 4.16
N LYS A 27 38.87 -30.03 3.06
CA LYS A 27 40.17 -30.74 3.05
C LYS A 27 40.13 -32.19 3.54
N GLU A 28 38.96 -32.83 3.53
CA GLU A 28 38.73 -34.22 3.94
C GLU A 28 38.11 -35.08 2.83
N PRO A 29 38.47 -36.39 2.79
CA PRO A 29 37.90 -37.39 1.89
C PRO A 29 36.44 -37.77 2.17
N TYR A 30 35.55 -37.56 1.19
CA TYR A 30 34.16 -38.04 1.19
C TYR A 30 33.84 -38.89 -0.04
N CYS A 31 32.94 -39.86 0.11
CA CYS A 31 32.34 -40.58 -1.01
C CYS A 31 31.25 -39.72 -1.67
N GLU A 32 30.83 -40.09 -2.88
CA GLU A 32 29.79 -39.38 -3.63
C GLU A 32 28.44 -39.30 -2.89
N ALA A 33 28.12 -40.29 -2.05
CA ALA A 33 26.90 -40.30 -1.25
C ALA A 33 26.98 -39.41 0.00
N HIS A 34 28.17 -39.28 0.61
CA HIS A 34 28.35 -38.59 1.88
C HIS A 34 29.03 -37.22 1.75
N ILE A 35 29.27 -36.73 0.53
CA ILE A 35 29.70 -35.34 0.38
C ILE A 35 28.60 -34.42 0.93
N PRO A 36 28.94 -33.50 1.86
CA PRO A 36 28.03 -32.45 2.26
C PRO A 36 27.68 -31.61 1.03
N LYS A 37 26.53 -31.89 0.42
CA LYS A 37 25.96 -31.05 -0.62
C LYS A 37 25.72 -29.70 0.03
N ALA A 38 26.24 -28.63 -0.56
CA ALA A 38 25.96 -27.29 -0.11
C ALA A 38 24.43 -27.11 -0.10
N LYS A 39 23.83 -27.22 1.09
CA LYS A 39 22.46 -26.76 1.29
C LYS A 39 22.53 -25.27 1.00
N ALA A 40 21.74 -24.80 0.04
CA ALA A 40 21.67 -23.40 -0.31
C ALA A 40 21.59 -22.61 1.00
N THR A 41 22.66 -21.88 1.30
CA THR A 41 22.78 -21.13 2.54
C THR A 41 21.57 -20.22 2.59
N THR A 42 20.74 -20.42 3.60
CA THR A 42 19.59 -19.58 3.89
C THR A 42 20.13 -18.20 4.19
N MET A 43 20.30 -17.37 3.15
CA MET A 43 20.40 -15.91 3.29
C MET A 43 19.17 -15.34 4.01
N ALA A 44 18.16 -16.17 4.31
CA ALA A 44 16.90 -15.85 4.97
C ALA A 44 16.99 -15.19 6.38
N GLU A 45 18.16 -15.11 7.02
CA GLU A 45 18.24 -14.58 8.39
C GLU A 45 19.25 -13.44 8.62
N THR A 46 19.68 -12.75 7.57
CA THR A 46 20.32 -11.44 7.82
C THR A 46 19.23 -10.44 8.27
N PRO A 47 19.46 -9.67 9.34
CA PRO A 47 18.49 -8.66 9.81
C PRO A 47 18.15 -7.64 8.72
N GLU A 48 19.07 -7.44 7.77
CA GLU A 48 18.92 -6.57 6.61
C GLU A 48 17.77 -7.02 5.70
N LEU A 49 17.66 -8.32 5.41
CA LEU A 49 16.60 -8.86 4.55
C LEU A 49 15.23 -8.79 5.21
N LYS A 50 15.16 -8.98 6.54
CA LYS A 50 13.92 -8.75 7.30
C LYS A 50 13.48 -7.29 7.21
N ARG A 51 14.41 -6.34 7.39
CA ARG A 51 14.13 -4.91 7.25
C ARG A 51 13.63 -4.55 5.86
N ILE A 52 14.23 -5.12 4.80
CA ILE A 52 13.82 -4.87 3.41
C ILE A 52 12.42 -5.44 3.15
N ALA A 53 12.12 -6.66 3.64
CA ALA A 53 10.81 -7.28 3.47
C ALA A 53 9.69 -6.51 4.17
N GLU A 54 9.92 -6.07 5.41
CA GLU A 54 8.98 -5.24 6.16
C GLU A 54 8.75 -3.89 5.47
N ASN A 55 9.81 -3.20 5.05
CA ASN A 55 9.70 -1.95 4.30
C ASN A 55 8.95 -2.13 2.99
N THR A 56 9.21 -3.21 2.24
CA THR A 56 8.52 -3.50 0.98
C THR A 56 7.01 -3.69 1.20
N LYS A 57 6.61 -4.41 2.26
CA LYS A 57 5.20 -4.61 2.62
C LYS A 57 4.52 -3.32 3.07
N LEU A 58 5.22 -2.47 3.82
CA LEU A 58 4.72 -1.16 4.22
C LEU A 58 4.53 -0.25 2.99
N GLN A 59 5.53 -0.21 2.12
CA GLN A 59 5.48 0.56 0.86
C GLN A 59 4.33 0.10 -0.04
N SER A 60 4.09 -1.20 -0.17
CA SER A 60 2.97 -1.71 -0.98
C SER A 60 1.61 -1.32 -0.40
N ASN A 61 1.43 -1.40 0.92
CA ASN A 61 0.19 -0.98 1.57
C ASN A 61 -0.05 0.52 1.46
N VAL A 62 0.98 1.34 1.69
CA VAL A 62 0.91 2.79 1.53
C VAL A 62 0.56 3.14 0.09
N LYS A 63 1.16 2.48 -0.90
CA LYS A 63 0.84 2.70 -2.31
C LYS A 63 -0.59 2.31 -2.64
N TYR A 64 -1.07 1.17 -2.16
CA TYR A 64 -2.46 0.73 -2.35
C TYR A 64 -3.46 1.73 -1.76
N HIS A 65 -3.23 2.18 -0.52
CA HIS A 65 -4.09 3.18 0.12
C HIS A 65 -3.98 4.55 -0.54
N ALA A 66 -2.78 4.97 -0.96
CA ALA A 66 -2.58 6.24 -1.66
C ALA A 66 -3.25 6.26 -3.04
N ASP A 67 -3.20 5.16 -3.79
CA ASP A 67 -3.87 5.03 -5.10
C ASP A 67 -5.39 4.91 -4.93
N PHE A 68 -5.86 4.27 -3.86
CA PHE A 68 -7.28 4.27 -3.48
C PHE A 68 -7.76 5.67 -3.10
N GLU A 69 -7.02 6.41 -2.28
CA GLU A 69 -7.37 7.80 -1.92
C GLU A 69 -7.25 8.78 -3.10
N LYS A 70 -6.33 8.56 -4.03
CA LYS A 70 -6.25 9.33 -5.29
C LYS A 70 -7.44 9.02 -6.20
N SER A 71 -7.83 7.76 -6.33
CA SER A 71 -8.96 7.35 -7.19
C SER A 71 -10.33 7.66 -6.59
N LYS A 72 -10.44 7.78 -5.26
CA LYS A 72 -11.66 8.25 -4.58
C LYS A 72 -12.03 9.71 -4.88
N GLY A 73 -11.21 10.41 -5.67
CA GLY A 73 -11.42 11.79 -6.05
C GLY A 73 -11.16 12.71 -4.86
N LYS A 74 -10.12 13.55 -4.94
CA LYS A 74 -10.08 14.73 -4.08
C LYS A 74 -11.31 15.57 -4.43
N PHE A 75 -12.34 15.53 -3.59
CA PHE A 75 -13.21 16.69 -3.44
C PHE A 75 -12.31 17.77 -2.84
N THR A 76 -11.61 18.49 -3.70
CA THR A 76 -11.04 19.78 -3.33
C THR A 76 -12.26 20.63 -3.04
N GLN A 77 -12.62 20.76 -1.76
CA GLN A 77 -13.45 21.85 -1.34
C GLN A 77 -12.59 23.07 -1.67
N VAL A 78 -12.79 23.63 -2.86
CA VAL A 78 -12.13 24.84 -3.32
C VAL A 78 -12.17 25.75 -2.12
N ALA A 79 -10.98 26.07 -1.58
CA ALA A 79 -10.88 27.02 -0.49
C ALA A 79 -11.66 28.23 -0.96
N ASP A 80 -12.74 28.55 -0.25
CA ASP A 80 -13.73 29.57 -0.57
C ASP A 80 -13.00 30.85 -1.02
N ASP A 81 -12.75 30.97 -2.33
CA ASP A 81 -12.16 32.14 -2.96
C ASP A 81 -13.05 33.33 -2.56
N PRO A 82 -12.50 34.49 -2.14
CA PRO A 82 -13.30 35.66 -1.77
C PRO A 82 -14.47 35.95 -2.72
N GLU A 83 -14.29 35.66 -4.01
CA GLU A 83 -15.33 35.77 -5.03
C GLU A 83 -16.48 34.77 -4.82
N THR A 84 -16.18 33.50 -4.53
CA THR A 84 -17.19 32.46 -4.27
C THR A 84 -18.00 32.73 -3.00
N LEU A 85 -17.38 33.27 -1.95
CA LEU A 85 -18.07 33.71 -0.74
C LEU A 85 -19.04 34.86 -1.04
N ARG A 86 -18.59 35.84 -1.82
CA ARG A 86 -19.41 36.98 -2.25
C ARG A 86 -20.60 36.52 -3.07
N ILE A 87 -20.39 35.63 -4.04
CA ILE A 87 -21.48 35.07 -4.86
C ILE A 87 -22.48 34.32 -3.96
N LYS A 88 -22.00 33.47 -3.05
CA LYS A 88 -22.87 32.71 -2.13
C LYS A 88 -23.69 33.61 -1.20
N GLN A 89 -23.11 34.69 -0.69
CA GLN A 89 -23.83 35.69 0.11
C GLN A 89 -24.87 36.44 -0.71
N ASN A 90 -24.50 36.90 -1.92
CA ASN A 90 -25.43 37.56 -2.84
C ASN A 90 -26.59 36.66 -3.24
N THR A 91 -26.33 35.39 -3.57
CA THR A 91 -27.38 34.42 -3.90
C THR A 91 -28.37 34.24 -2.73
N LYS A 92 -27.88 34.17 -1.49
CA LYS A 92 -28.75 34.09 -0.30
C LYS A 92 -29.61 35.34 -0.14
N ILE A 93 -29.02 36.52 -0.26
CA ILE A 93 -29.75 37.80 -0.14
C ILE A 93 -30.83 37.88 -1.22
N ILE A 94 -30.49 37.60 -2.48
CA ILE A 94 -31.43 37.60 -3.60
C ILE A 94 -32.57 36.62 -3.35
N SER A 95 -32.25 35.39 -2.92
CA SER A 95 -33.28 34.38 -2.63
C SER A 95 -34.24 34.80 -1.52
N ASN A 96 -33.72 35.46 -0.48
CA ASN A 96 -34.52 35.91 0.65
C ASN A 96 -35.43 37.10 0.28
N VAL A 97 -34.90 38.05 -0.49
CA VAL A 97 -35.67 39.19 -1.02
C VAL A 97 -36.75 38.69 -1.98
N ALA A 98 -36.45 37.72 -2.84
CA ALA A 98 -37.44 37.12 -3.72
C ALA A 98 -38.55 36.41 -2.91
N TYR A 99 -38.18 35.61 -1.91
CA TYR A 99 -39.13 34.90 -1.06
C TYR A 99 -40.06 35.87 -0.29
N HIS A 100 -39.49 36.86 0.39
CA HIS A 100 -40.27 37.85 1.12
C HIS A 100 -41.09 38.75 0.18
N GLY A 101 -40.52 39.14 -0.96
CA GLY A 101 -41.21 39.94 -1.96
C GLY A 101 -42.41 39.20 -2.56
N ASP A 102 -42.25 37.92 -2.90
CA ASP A 102 -43.33 37.07 -3.40
C ASP A 102 -44.39 36.82 -2.33
N LEU A 103 -43.99 36.64 -1.07
CA LEU A 103 -44.90 36.48 0.07
C LEU A 103 -45.75 37.75 0.28
N LEU A 104 -45.11 38.91 0.31
CA LEU A 104 -45.80 40.21 0.45
C LEU A 104 -46.76 40.47 -0.71
N ARG A 105 -46.33 40.16 -1.94
CA ARG A 105 -47.16 40.33 -3.15
C ARG A 105 -48.39 39.41 -3.13
N LYS A 106 -48.23 38.17 -2.66
CA LYS A 106 -49.35 37.23 -2.46
C LYS A 106 -50.31 37.71 -1.38
N ALA A 107 -49.80 38.17 -0.24
CA ALA A 107 -50.62 38.72 0.84
C ALA A 107 -51.42 39.95 0.39
N GLU A 108 -50.82 40.85 -0.38
CA GLU A 108 -51.52 42.01 -0.95
C GLU A 108 -52.61 41.60 -1.94
N MET A 109 -52.33 40.64 -2.83
CA MET A 109 -53.33 40.10 -3.76
C MET A 109 -54.50 39.43 -3.02
N GLU A 110 -54.24 38.74 -1.92
CA GLU A 110 -55.27 38.11 -1.08
C GLU A 110 -56.12 39.14 -0.34
N GLN A 111 -55.52 40.20 0.21
CA GLN A 111 -56.26 41.30 0.81
C GLN A 111 -57.15 42.02 -0.21
N ARG A 112 -56.65 42.29 -1.42
CA ARG A 112 -57.45 42.89 -2.51
C ARG A 112 -58.60 42.00 -2.96
N ARG A 113 -58.42 40.68 -2.95
CA ARG A 113 -59.53 39.73 -3.21
C ARG A 113 -60.58 39.84 -2.11
N ASN A 114 -60.17 39.80 -0.84
CA ASN A 114 -61.07 39.90 0.31
C ASN A 114 -61.84 41.25 0.37
N THR A 115 -61.23 42.37 -0.03
CA THR A 115 -61.92 43.67 -0.07
C THR A 115 -62.93 43.79 -1.22
N ASN A 116 -62.77 43.02 -2.30
CA ASN A 116 -63.70 43.03 -3.43
C ASN A 116 -64.87 42.05 -3.26
N ASP A 117 -64.75 41.07 -2.35
CA ASP A 117 -65.79 40.09 -2.02
C ASP A 117 -66.68 40.49 -0.81
N ASN A 118 -66.46 41.68 -0.23
CA ASN A 118 -67.32 42.23 0.83
C ASN A 118 -68.02 43.51 0.32
N PRO A 119 -69.37 43.53 0.17
CA PRO A 119 -70.11 44.66 -0.39
C PRO A 119 -70.07 45.92 0.48
#